data_AF-A0A7X6AA37-F1
#
_entry.id   AF-A0A7X6AA37-F1
#
_cell.length_a   1.000
_cell.length_b   1.000
_cell.length_c   1.000
_cell.angle_alpha   90.00
_cell.angle_beta   90.00
_cell.angle_gamma   90.00
#
_symmetry.space_group_name_H-M   'P 1'
#
loop_
_entity.id
_entity.type
_entity.pdbx_description
1 polymer ?
#
loop_
_entity_poly.entity_id
_entity_poly.type
_entity_poly.pdbx_seq_one_letter_code
_entity_poly.pdbx_strand_id
1 'polypeptide(L)'
;MSFIEIFQSGGFLMYPLALAYLLTAALIIERAMNLRESRILNQTLVDRVTDLVEAGRPERAIQACRDNPSIFTNIVVAGLEMSGKGEMRAKEAIEDAGRHETVKLKRYLNALGTIAAVAPLVGLLGTVTGMILVFRT
;
A
#
# COMPACT_ATOMS: atom_id res chain seq x y z
N MET A 1 -2.33 -33.15 22.56
CA MET A 1 -1.20 -32.51 21.85
C MET A 1 -1.30 -31.02 22.03
N SER A 2 -0.24 -30.40 22.54
CA SER A 2 -0.13 -28.95 22.66
C SER A 2 0.25 -28.33 21.31
N PHE A 3 -0.10 -27.06 21.08
CA PHE A 3 0.21 -26.34 19.82
C PHE A 3 1.72 -26.34 19.50
N ILE A 4 2.57 -26.28 20.53
CA ILE A 4 4.03 -26.40 20.41
C ILE A 4 4.45 -27.74 19.80
N GLU A 5 3.81 -28.84 20.19
CA GLU A 5 4.16 -30.18 19.69
C GLU A 5 3.81 -30.31 18.20
N ILE A 6 2.68 -29.73 17.78
CA ILE A 6 2.28 -29.68 16.36
C ILE A 6 3.28 -28.86 15.55
N PHE A 7 3.70 -27.70 16.08
CA PHE A 7 4.67 -26.84 15.41
C PHE A 7 6.04 -27.51 15.27
N GLN A 8 6.52 -28.19 16.31
CA GLN A 8 7.77 -28.96 16.26
C GLN A 8 7.68 -30.16 15.30
N SER A 9 6.51 -30.80 15.23
CA SER A 9 6.25 -31.92 14.31
C SER A 9 6.26 -31.50 12.84
N GLY A 10 5.92 -30.24 12.53
CA GLY A 10 5.99 -29.68 11.17
C GLY A 10 7.42 -29.42 10.65
N GLY A 11 8.45 -29.60 11.49
CA GLY A 11 9.85 -29.54 11.11
C GLY A 11 10.32 -28.14 10.66
N PHE A 12 11.43 -28.10 9.92
CA PHE A 12 12.10 -26.85 9.53
C PHE A 12 11.22 -25.91 8.68
N LEU A 13 10.27 -26.44 7.90
CA LEU A 13 9.42 -25.66 7.00
C LEU A 13 8.36 -24.81 7.73
N MET A 14 8.11 -25.06 9.03
CA MET A 14 7.23 -24.22 9.85
C MET A 14 7.80 -22.82 10.13
N TYR A 15 9.13 -22.70 10.26
CA TYR A 15 9.79 -21.41 10.54
C TYR A 15 9.61 -20.37 9.42
N PRO A 16 9.85 -20.66 8.13
CA PRO A 16 9.61 -19.70 7.06
C PRO A 16 8.13 -19.35 6.90
N LEU A 17 7.20 -20.28 7.17
CA LEU A 17 5.76 -20.00 7.19
C LEU A 17 5.36 -19.06 8.32
N ALA A 18 5.89 -19.28 9.54
CA ALA A 18 5.66 -18.39 10.68
C ALA A 18 6.21 -16.99 10.42
N LEU A 19 7.40 -16.89 9.80
CA LEU A 19 7.97 -15.61 9.39
C LEU A 19 7.09 -14.90 8.34
N ALA A 20 6.65 -15.63 7.31
CA ALA A 20 5.76 -15.09 6.28
C ALA A 20 4.45 -14.56 6.87
N TYR A 21 3.88 -15.26 7.86
CA TYR A 21 2.70 -14.81 8.59
C TYR A 21 2.95 -13.50 9.35
N LEU A 22 4.04 -13.42 10.12
CA LEU A 22 4.39 -12.21 10.88
C LEU A 22 4.62 -11.01 9.96
N LEU A 23 5.35 -11.19 8.86
CA LEU A 23 5.60 -10.13 7.87
C LEU A 23 4.29 -9.66 7.21
N THR A 24 3.43 -10.60 6.84
CA THR A 24 2.13 -10.31 6.24
C THR A 24 1.25 -9.53 7.22
N ALA A 25 1.15 -9.98 8.47
CA ALA A 25 0.37 -9.30 9.50
C ALA A 25 0.88 -7.88 9.77
N ALA A 26 2.20 -7.70 9.90
CA ALA A 26 2.82 -6.40 10.11
C ALA A 26 2.51 -5.42 8.96
N LEU A 27 2.65 -5.88 7.71
CA LEU A 27 2.32 -5.07 6.52
C LEU A 27 0.83 -4.72 6.45
N ILE A 28 -0.05 -5.66 6.78
CA ILE A 28 -1.50 -5.40 6.81
C ILE A 28 -1.84 -4.34 7.85
N ILE A 29 -1.27 -4.42 9.06
CA ILE A 29 -1.52 -3.45 10.13
C ILE A 29 -1.00 -2.07 9.73
N GLU A 30 0.26 -1.98 9.26
CA GLU A 30 0.85 -0.72 8.80
C GLU A 30 0.01 -0.08 7.70
N ARG A 31 -0.45 -0.87 6.72
CA ARG A 31 -1.30 -0.38 5.64
C ARG A 31 -2.70 0.00 6.10
N ALA A 32 -3.34 -0.79 6.96
CA ALA A 32 -4.66 -0.47 7.48
C ALA A 32 -4.66 0.84 8.27
N MET A 33 -3.56 1.18 8.94
CA MET A 33 -3.39 2.46 9.63
C MET A 33 -3.11 3.61 8.66
N ASN A 34 -2.24 3.40 7.66
CA ASN A 34 -1.81 4.44 6.72
C ASN A 34 -2.82 4.73 5.58
N LEU A 35 -3.64 3.75 5.19
CA LEU A 35 -4.70 3.90 4.18
C LEU A 35 -6.01 4.46 4.75
N ARG A 36 -6.03 4.89 6.02
CA ARG A 36 -7.21 5.54 6.57
C ARG A 36 -7.55 6.79 5.76
N GLU A 37 -8.82 6.89 5.36
CA GLU A 37 -9.36 7.98 4.56
C GLU A 37 -9.01 9.35 5.14
N SER A 38 -9.06 9.50 6.47
CA SER A 38 -8.69 10.74 7.17
C SER A 38 -7.23 11.18 7.00
N ARG A 39 -6.31 10.29 6.60
CA ARG A 39 -4.92 10.62 6.24
C ARG A 39 -4.74 10.89 4.74
N ILE A 40 -5.60 10.36 3.89
CA ILE A 40 -5.46 10.46 2.43
C ILE A 40 -6.31 11.60 1.86
N LEU A 41 -7.59 11.66 2.24
CA LEU A 41 -8.55 12.71 1.92
C LEU A 41 -9.06 13.31 3.23
N ASN A 42 -8.34 14.32 3.74
CA ASN A 42 -8.92 15.18 4.75
C ASN A 42 -9.97 16.06 4.06
N GLN A 43 -11.25 15.76 4.25
CA GLN A 43 -12.38 16.47 3.61
C GLN A 43 -12.28 17.98 3.83
N THR A 44 -11.88 18.43 5.01
CA THR A 44 -11.69 19.86 5.31
C THR A 44 -10.62 20.52 4.43
N LEU A 45 -9.58 19.79 4.04
CA LEU A 45 -8.57 20.29 3.10
C LEU A 45 -9.09 20.30 1.67
N VAL A 46 -9.89 19.29 1.29
CA VAL A 46 -10.51 19.23 -0.05
C VAL A 46 -11.44 20.43 -0.23
N ASP A 47 -12.32 20.68 0.72
CA ASP A 47 -13.27 21.80 0.69
C ASP A 47 -12.53 23.12 0.62
N ARG A 48 -11.54 23.33 1.51
CA ARG A 48 -10.73 24.55 1.54
C ARG A 48 -9.99 24.81 0.23
N VAL A 49 -9.44 23.77 -0.39
CA VAL A 49 -8.72 23.89 -1.67
C VAL A 49 -9.70 24.21 -2.80
N THR A 50 -10.87 23.58 -2.80
CA THR A 50 -11.94 23.83 -3.79
C THR A 50 -12.41 25.28 -3.71
N ASP A 51 -12.73 25.77 -2.51
CA ASP A 51 -13.13 27.16 -2.28
C ASP A 51 -12.07 28.17 -2.78
N LEU A 52 -10.78 27.88 -2.54
CA LEU A 52 -9.68 28.75 -2.97
C LEU A 52 -9.51 28.79 -4.49
N VAL A 53 -9.75 27.66 -5.16
CA VAL A 53 -9.70 27.56 -6.63
C VAL A 53 -10.89 28.28 -7.25
N GLU A 54 -12.11 28.08 -6.72
CA GLU A 54 -13.31 28.78 -7.17
C GLU A 54 -13.24 30.30 -6.94
N ALA A 55 -12.60 30.73 -5.84
CA ALA A 55 -12.34 32.13 -5.56
C ALA A 55 -11.22 32.75 -6.44
N GLY A 56 -10.66 31.99 -7.40
CA GLY A 56 -9.63 32.47 -8.32
C GLY A 56 -8.28 32.73 -7.66
N ARG A 57 -7.95 32.01 -6.58
CA ARG A 57 -6.68 32.16 -5.84
C ARG A 57 -5.85 30.86 -5.84
N PRO A 58 -5.38 30.39 -7.02
CA PRO A 58 -4.66 29.13 -7.14
C PRO A 58 -3.34 29.10 -6.35
N GLU A 59 -2.66 30.23 -6.16
CA GLU A 59 -1.42 30.31 -5.38
C GLU A 59 -1.65 29.97 -3.91
N ARG A 60 -2.78 30.42 -3.34
CA ARG A 60 -3.16 30.10 -1.95
C ARG A 60 -3.58 28.65 -1.80
N ALA A 61 -4.24 28.09 -2.81
CA ALA A 61 -4.57 26.67 -2.85
C ALA A 61 -3.30 25.81 -2.87
N ILE A 62 -2.32 26.17 -3.70
CA ILE A 62 -1.01 25.50 -3.75
C ILE A 62 -0.31 25.58 -2.38
N GLN A 63 -0.33 26.74 -1.73
CA GLN A 63 0.29 26.90 -0.42
C GLN A 63 -0.38 26.04 0.66
N ALA A 64 -1.72 26.05 0.73
CA ALA A 64 -2.47 25.21 1.66
C ALA A 64 -2.22 23.70 1.45
N CYS A 65 -2.07 23.29 0.18
CA CYS A 65 -1.69 21.94 -0.20
C CYS A 65 -0.26 21.58 0.23
N ARG A 66 0.71 22.50 0.09
CA ARG A 66 2.11 22.29 0.51
C ARG A 66 2.26 22.23 2.02
N ASP A 67 1.44 22.98 2.76
CA ASP A 67 1.41 22.94 4.23
C ASP A 67 0.85 21.61 4.77
N ASN A 68 0.07 20.88 3.96
CA ASN A 68 -0.56 19.62 4.33
C ASN A 68 -0.30 18.54 3.27
N PRO A 69 0.91 17.96 3.23
CA PRO A 69 1.27 16.98 2.22
C PRO A 69 0.45 15.69 2.36
N SER A 70 -0.26 15.33 1.31
CA SER A 70 -1.05 14.11 1.15
C SER A 70 -1.05 13.69 -0.32
N ILE A 71 -1.56 12.49 -0.61
CA ILE A 71 -1.69 12.00 -1.98
C ILE A 71 -2.58 12.96 -2.80
N PHE A 72 -3.68 13.42 -2.21
CA PHE A 72 -4.57 14.39 -2.84
C PHE A 72 -3.86 15.70 -3.13
N THR A 73 -3.16 16.28 -2.14
CA THR A 73 -2.53 17.59 -2.31
C THR A 73 -1.38 17.57 -3.31
N ASN A 74 -0.63 16.47 -3.40
CA ASN A 74 0.40 16.29 -4.43
C ASN A 74 -0.18 16.32 -5.86
N ILE A 75 -1.31 15.64 -6.07
CA ILE A 75 -1.98 15.59 -7.39
C ILE A 75 -2.56 16.96 -7.74
N VAL A 76 -3.21 17.63 -6.78
CA VAL A 76 -3.81 18.95 -7.01
C VAL A 76 -2.74 20.00 -7.29
N VAL A 77 -1.63 20.02 -6.56
CA VAL A 77 -0.52 20.96 -6.81
C VAL A 77 0.02 20.79 -8.23
N ALA A 78 0.24 19.56 -8.70
CA ALA A 78 0.71 19.30 -10.05
C ALA A 78 -0.24 19.86 -11.13
N GLY A 79 -1.56 19.71 -10.92
CA GLY A 79 -2.58 20.28 -11.81
C GLY A 79 -2.63 21.81 -11.77
N LEU A 80 -2.62 22.40 -10.58
CA LEU A 80 -2.69 23.85 -10.41
C LEU A 80 -1.46 24.57 -10.98
N GLU A 81 -0.26 24.01 -10.84
CA GLU A 81 0.96 24.59 -11.41
C GLU A 81 0.98 24.60 -12.94
N MET A 82 0.28 23.66 -13.57
CA MET A 82 0.19 23.56 -15.03
C MET A 82 -1.08 24.19 -15.61
N SER A 83 -2.05 24.57 -14.78
CA SER A 83 -3.30 25.23 -15.19
C SER A 83 -3.09 26.49 -16.04
N GLY A 84 -2.08 27.30 -15.70
CA GLY A 84 -1.71 28.50 -16.46
C GLY A 84 -1.08 28.23 -17.84
N LYS A 85 -0.72 26.97 -18.15
CA LYS A 85 -0.11 26.57 -19.43
C LYS A 85 -1.09 25.89 -20.38
N GLY A 86 -2.37 25.82 -20.03
CA GLY A 86 -3.46 25.23 -20.80
C GLY A 86 -4.03 23.96 -20.17
N GLU A 87 -5.33 23.73 -20.41
CA GLU A 87 -6.10 22.62 -19.83
C GLU A 87 -5.49 21.24 -20.13
N MET A 88 -5.01 21.02 -21.36
CA MET A 88 -4.37 19.76 -21.75
C MET A 88 -3.15 19.44 -20.88
N ARG A 89 -2.28 20.43 -20.62
CA ARG A 89 -1.09 20.25 -19.77
C ARG A 89 -1.44 20.05 -18.32
N ALA A 90 -2.48 20.72 -17.82
CA ALA A 90 -2.97 20.52 -16.47
C ALA A 90 -3.48 19.08 -16.28
N LYS A 91 -4.24 18.57 -17.25
CA LYS A 91 -4.74 17.20 -17.24
C LYS A 91 -3.60 16.17 -17.29
N GLU A 92 -2.62 16.35 -18.18
CA GLU A 92 -1.43 15.49 -18.26
C GLU A 92 -0.67 15.46 -16.92
N ALA A 93 -0.47 16.62 -16.29
CA ALA A 93 0.21 16.70 -15.00
C ALA A 93 -0.55 15.99 -13.88
N ILE A 94 -1.88 16.09 -13.86
CA ILE A 94 -2.74 15.37 -12.91
C ILE A 94 -2.63 13.84 -13.13
N GLU A 95 -2.71 13.39 -14.38
CA GLU A 95 -2.61 11.97 -14.71
C GLU A 95 -1.25 11.38 -14.34
N ASP A 96 -0.16 12.10 -14.60
CA ASP A 96 1.20 11.67 -14.28
C ASP A 96 1.46 11.66 -12.78
N ALA A 97 1.03 12.71 -12.05
CA ALA A 97 1.10 12.72 -10.59
C ALA A 97 0.26 11.59 -9.98
N GLY A 98 -0.95 11.35 -10.51
CA GLY A 98 -1.81 10.25 -10.08
C GLY A 98 -1.18 8.88 -10.31
N ARG A 99 -0.55 8.66 -11.47
CA ARG A 99 0.21 7.43 -11.75
C ARG A 99 1.35 7.25 -10.76
N HIS A 100 2.11 8.31 -10.49
CA HIS A 100 3.22 8.27 -9.55
C HIS A 100 2.79 7.93 -8.11
N GLU A 101 1.73 8.58 -7.61
CA GLU A 101 1.18 8.28 -6.28
C GLU A 101 0.58 6.87 -6.19
N THR A 102 -0.06 6.39 -7.27
CA THR A 102 -0.60 5.01 -7.34
C THR A 102 0.51 3.96 -7.18
N VAL A 103 1.70 4.19 -7.75
CA VAL A 103 2.84 3.29 -7.57
C VAL A 103 3.26 3.22 -6.11
N LYS A 104 3.27 4.35 -5.39
CA LYS A 104 3.60 4.40 -3.94
C LYS A 104 2.57 3.62 -3.10
N LEU A 105 1.29 3.72 -3.46
CA LEU A 105 0.22 2.95 -2.82
C LEU A 105 0.38 1.44 -3.05
N LYS A 106 0.78 1.04 -4.26
CA LYS A 106 0.93 -0.38 -4.64
C LYS A 106 2.22 -1.06 -4.17
N ARG A 107 3.27 -0.31 -3.78
CA ARG A 107 4.61 -0.86 -3.46
C ARG A 107 4.62 -2.12 -2.57
N TYR A 108 3.75 -2.18 -1.55
CA TYR A 108 3.72 -3.30 -0.60
C TYR A 108 2.76 -4.42 -1.00
N LEU A 109 1.84 -4.16 -1.95
CA LEU A 109 0.97 -5.20 -2.51
C LEU A 109 1.76 -6.24 -3.29
N ASN A 110 2.86 -5.83 -3.92
CA ASN A 110 3.75 -6.77 -4.62
C ASN A 110 4.35 -7.79 -3.64
N ALA A 111 4.87 -7.33 -2.49
CA ALA A 111 5.44 -8.22 -1.48
C ALA A 111 4.39 -9.17 -0.89
N LEU A 112 3.20 -8.67 -0.56
CA LEU A 112 2.07 -9.49 -0.11
C LEU A 112 1.66 -10.52 -1.17
N GLY A 113 1.64 -10.12 -2.45
CA GLY A 113 1.35 -11.02 -3.57
C GLY A 113 2.39 -12.13 -3.70
N THR A 114 3.68 -11.83 -3.55
CA THR A 114 4.74 -12.84 -3.55
C THR A 114 4.57 -13.83 -2.39
N ILE A 115 4.29 -13.34 -1.18
CA ILE A 115 4.05 -14.22 -0.02
C ILE A 115 2.82 -15.10 -0.26
N ALA A 116 1.73 -14.54 -0.78
CA ALA A 116 0.51 -15.27 -1.08
C ALA A 116 0.73 -16.37 -2.14
N ALA A 117 1.63 -16.15 -3.11
CA ALA A 117 1.96 -17.14 -4.12
C ALA A 117 2.91 -18.25 -3.59
N VAL A 118 3.88 -17.88 -2.76
CA VAL A 118 4.94 -18.81 -2.30
C VAL A 118 4.51 -19.63 -1.08
N ALA A 119 3.76 -19.05 -0.13
CA ALA A 119 3.38 -19.73 1.10
C ALA A 119 2.62 -21.06 0.87
N PRO A 120 1.66 -21.16 -0.07
CA PRO A 120 1.01 -22.44 -0.37
C PRO A 120 1.97 -23.50 -0.92
N LEU A 121 2.94 -23.09 -1.74
CA LEU A 121 3.95 -24.01 -2.29
C LEU A 121 4.87 -24.55 -1.19
N VAL A 122 5.24 -23.71 -0.21
CA VAL A 122 6.01 -24.14 0.98
C VAL A 122 5.18 -25.12 1.83
N GLY A 123 3.88 -24.87 1.99
CA GLY A 123 2.97 -25.80 2.67
C GLY A 123 2.87 -27.15 1.97
N LEU A 124 2.70 -27.16 0.65
CA LEU A 124 2.69 -28.38 -0.17
C LEU A 124 4.02 -29.14 -0.08
N LEU A 125 5.14 -28.43 -0.09
CA LEU A 125 6.46 -29.05 0.11
C LEU A 125 6.54 -29.76 1.48
N GLY A 126 5.96 -29.15 2.53
CA GLY A 126 5.87 -29.74 3.85
C GLY A 126 5.08 -31.04 3.87
N THR A 127 3.93 -31.10 3.19
CA THR A 127 3.12 -32.33 3.14
C THR A 127 3.83 -33.45 2.38
N VAL A 128 4.48 -33.14 1.25
CA VAL A 128 5.26 -34.12 0.48
C VAL A 128 6.45 -34.64 1.30
N THR A 129 7.20 -33.74 1.94
CA THR A 129 8.34 -34.13 2.79
C THR A 129 7.89 -35.02 3.96
N GLY A 130 6.76 -34.69 4.58
CA GLY A 130 6.18 -35.49 5.65
C GLY A 130 5.80 -36.90 5.18
N MET A 131 5.13 -37.02 4.03
CA MET A 131 4.82 -38.32 3.43
C MET A 131 6.08 -39.15 3.16
N ILE A 132 7.12 -38.55 2.56
CA ILE A 132 8.40 -39.26 2.32
C ILE A 132 8.99 -39.81 3.62
N LEU A 133 8.95 -39.03 4.70
CA LEU A 133 9.52 -39.44 5.99
C LEU A 133 8.76 -40.64 6.59
N VAL A 134 7.44 -40.66 6.45
CA VAL A 134 6.57 -41.76 6.91
C VAL A 134 6.87 -43.06 6.16
N PHE A 135 7.11 -43.00 4.85
CA PHE A 135 7.41 -44.20 4.06
C PHE A 135 8.88 -44.65 4.14
N ARG A 136 9.79 -43.78 4.59
CA ARG A 136 11.22 -44.11 4.78
C ARG A 136 11.52 -44.66 6.17
N THR A 137 10.55 -44.62 7.09
CA THR A 137 10.63 -45.15 8.46
C THR A 137 9.82 -46.43 8.53
#